data_AF-A0A850B376-F1
#
_entry.id   AF-A0A850B376-F1
#
_cell.length_a   1.000
_cell.length_b   1.000
_cell.length_c   1.000
_cell.angle_alpha   90.00
_cell.angle_beta   90.00
_cell.angle_gamma   90.00
#
_symmetry.space_group_name_H-M   'P 1'
#
loop_
_entity.id
_entity.type
_entity.pdbx_description
1 polymer ?
#
loop_
_entity_poly.entity_id
_entity_poly.type
_entity_poly.pdbx_seq_one_letter_code
_entity_poly.pdbx_strand_id
1 'polypeptide(L)'
;MMNLMSYIACVSIMGQGTPRFAQDRFVIGFWVDPPADQTMARRYQEIADANFTLVLGGFGAATPETVARQIALCQQHDLRAIVAMAGQKPDQLPDDPVVWGYLVRDEPGAAAFPELRATVDALRAARPNKL
;
A
#
# COMPACT_ATOMS: atom_id res chain seq x y z
N MET A 1 16.47 -67.11 18.60
CA MET A 1 15.98 -65.77 18.97
C MET A 1 15.96 -64.93 17.69
N MET A 2 14.81 -64.29 17.42
CA MET A 2 14.42 -63.66 16.15
C MET A 2 15.28 -62.45 15.76
N ASN A 3 15.65 -62.36 14.48
CA ASN A 3 16.22 -61.16 13.86
C ASN A 3 15.06 -60.21 13.49
N LEU A 4 14.93 -59.08 14.17
CA LEU A 4 13.90 -58.08 13.88
C LEU A 4 14.44 -57.10 12.83
N MET A 5 14.13 -57.35 11.55
CA MET A 5 14.44 -56.43 10.45
C MET A 5 13.46 -55.26 10.50
N SER A 6 13.92 -54.09 10.94
CA SER A 6 13.12 -52.86 10.96
C SER A 6 13.15 -52.19 9.58
N TYR A 7 12.01 -52.10 8.91
CA TYR A 7 11.86 -51.36 7.65
C TYR A 7 11.57 -49.89 7.97
N ILE A 8 12.49 -48.99 7.62
CA ILE A 8 12.23 -47.55 7.63
C ILE A 8 11.41 -47.21 6.37
N ALA A 9 10.14 -46.86 6.55
CA ALA A 9 9.32 -46.28 5.50
C ALA A 9 9.76 -44.83 5.27
N CYS A 10 10.33 -44.54 4.10
CA CYS A 10 10.67 -43.19 3.69
C CYS A 10 9.39 -42.48 3.22
N VAL A 11 8.81 -41.63 4.08
CA VAL A 11 7.71 -40.74 3.69
C VAL A 11 8.33 -39.55 2.97
N SER A 12 8.25 -39.54 1.64
CA SER A 12 8.63 -38.38 0.84
C SER A 12 7.62 -37.25 1.06
N ILE A 13 7.98 -36.25 1.87
CA ILE A 13 7.27 -34.97 1.92
C ILE A 13 7.53 -34.28 0.58
N MET A 14 6.55 -34.30 -0.32
CA MET A 14 6.57 -33.43 -1.49
C MET A 14 6.50 -31.98 -1.01
N GLY A 15 7.64 -31.31 -0.98
CA GLY A 15 7.71 -29.88 -0.71
C GLY A 15 6.92 -29.12 -1.77
N GLN A 16 5.78 -28.54 -1.39
CA GLN A 16 5.12 -27.51 -2.18
C GLN A 16 6.10 -26.33 -2.26
N GLY A 17 6.73 -26.15 -3.42
CA GLY A 17 7.64 -25.04 -3.63
C GLY A 17 6.94 -23.72 -3.32
N THR A 18 7.62 -22.80 -2.63
CA THR A 18 7.09 -21.46 -2.38
C THR A 18 6.62 -20.86 -3.71
N PRO A 19 5.36 -20.39 -3.81
CA PRO A 19 4.86 -19.77 -5.03
C PRO A 19 5.83 -18.69 -5.48
N ARG A 20 6.23 -18.73 -6.75
CA ARG A 20 7.06 -17.67 -7.31
C ARG A 20 6.25 -16.38 -7.35
N PHE A 21 6.92 -15.25 -7.14
CA PHE A 21 6.32 -13.95 -7.35
C PHE A 21 5.69 -13.87 -8.75
N ALA A 22 4.42 -13.48 -8.82
CA ALA A 22 3.69 -13.22 -10.04
C ALA A 22 3.27 -11.77 -10.03
N GLN A 23 3.77 -11.00 -10.99
CA GLN A 23 3.32 -9.63 -11.19
C GLN A 23 1.96 -9.66 -11.90
N ASP A 24 0.91 -9.21 -11.21
CA ASP A 24 -0.45 -9.19 -11.74
C ASP A 24 -0.84 -7.82 -12.33
N ARG A 25 -0.06 -6.77 -12.04
CA ARG A 25 -0.33 -5.39 -12.47
C ARG A 25 0.94 -4.54 -12.57
N PHE A 26 0.89 -3.47 -13.37
CA PHE A 26 1.91 -2.43 -13.41
C PHE A 26 1.38 -1.14 -12.75
N VAL A 27 2.20 -0.54 -11.90
CA VAL A 27 1.95 0.80 -11.38
C VAL A 27 2.41 1.82 -12.40
N ILE A 28 1.48 2.66 -12.85
CA ILE A 28 1.73 3.84 -13.65
C ILE A 28 1.24 5.01 -12.83
N GLY A 29 2.17 5.77 -12.26
CA GLY A 29 1.90 6.93 -11.42
C GLY A 29 2.70 8.16 -11.85
N PHE A 30 2.55 9.24 -11.10
CA PHE A 30 3.19 10.53 -11.37
C PHE A 30 3.41 11.30 -10.06
N TRP A 31 4.31 12.28 -10.11
CA TRP A 31 4.59 13.22 -9.02
C TRP A 31 3.91 14.56 -9.33
N VAL A 32 2.92 15.06 -8.57
CA VAL A 32 2.16 14.53 -7.42
C VAL A 32 0.66 14.71 -7.67
N ASP A 33 -0.21 14.30 -6.74
CA ASP A 33 -1.66 14.49 -6.86
C ASP A 33 -2.06 15.95 -7.15
N PRO A 34 -3.15 16.16 -7.91
CA PRO A 34 -3.64 17.50 -8.20
C PRO A 34 -4.18 18.17 -6.92
N PRO A 35 -4.27 19.51 -6.89
CA PRO A 35 -4.88 20.23 -5.76
C PRO A 35 -6.27 19.69 -5.40
N ALA A 36 -6.54 19.58 -4.09
CA ALA A 36 -7.83 19.09 -3.57
C ALA A 36 -8.94 20.16 -3.57
N ASP A 37 -9.07 20.89 -4.66
CA ASP A 37 -10.00 22.01 -4.83
C ASP A 37 -11.27 21.61 -5.61
N GLN A 38 -12.03 22.58 -6.11
CA GLN A 38 -13.26 22.37 -6.90
C GLN A 38 -13.02 21.64 -8.24
N THR A 39 -11.79 21.60 -8.74
CA THR A 39 -11.42 20.94 -9.99
C THR A 39 -10.94 19.50 -9.79
N MET A 40 -10.77 19.06 -8.54
CA MET A 40 -10.21 17.74 -8.20
C MET A 40 -10.89 16.59 -8.94
N ALA A 41 -12.24 16.57 -8.99
CA ALA A 41 -12.98 15.51 -9.69
C ALA A 41 -12.64 15.44 -11.20
N ARG A 42 -12.57 16.60 -11.88
CA ARG A 42 -12.16 16.66 -13.29
C ARG A 42 -10.74 16.15 -13.47
N ARG A 43 -9.82 16.49 -12.56
CA ARG A 43 -8.42 16.04 -12.64
C ARG A 43 -8.29 14.52 -12.50
N TYR A 44 -9.07 13.90 -11.63
CA TYR A 44 -9.06 12.44 -11.47
C TYR A 44 -9.64 11.71 -12.68
N GLN A 45 -10.66 12.29 -13.33
CA GLN A 45 -11.11 11.80 -14.64
C GLN A 45 -9.98 11.89 -15.68
N GLU A 46 -9.30 13.03 -15.79
CA GLU A 46 -8.18 13.21 -16.74
C GLU A 46 -7.04 12.20 -16.50
N ILE A 47 -6.72 11.92 -15.23
CA ILE A 47 -5.71 10.93 -14.83
C ILE A 47 -6.12 9.52 -15.32
N ALA A 48 -7.38 9.16 -15.13
CA ALA A 48 -7.90 7.86 -15.57
C ALA A 48 -7.95 7.75 -17.10
N ASP A 49 -8.39 8.80 -17.79
CA ASP A 49 -8.41 8.87 -19.26
C ASP A 49 -6.99 8.78 -19.84
N ALA A 50 -5.99 9.25 -19.10
CA ALA A 50 -4.58 9.13 -19.44
C ALA A 50 -3.97 7.75 -19.09
N ASN A 51 -4.76 6.79 -18.60
CA ASN A 51 -4.36 5.42 -18.26
C ASN A 51 -3.32 5.31 -17.14
N PHE A 52 -3.26 6.29 -16.24
CA PHE A 52 -2.56 6.08 -14.97
C PHE A 52 -3.34 5.09 -14.10
N THR A 53 -2.64 4.36 -13.23
CA THR A 53 -3.23 3.34 -12.34
C THR A 53 -3.04 3.65 -10.86
N LEU A 54 -2.20 4.64 -10.52
CA LEU A 54 -1.91 5.06 -9.15
C LEU A 54 -1.82 6.58 -9.06
N VAL A 55 -2.41 7.15 -8.01
CA VAL A 55 -2.22 8.55 -7.61
C VAL A 55 -1.41 8.61 -6.32
N LEU A 56 -0.35 9.42 -6.33
CA LEU A 56 0.47 9.72 -5.15
C LEU A 56 -0.07 10.98 -4.44
N GLY A 57 -0.85 10.77 -3.39
CA GLY A 57 -1.40 11.83 -2.53
C GLY A 57 -0.41 12.41 -1.53
N GLY A 58 -0.86 13.42 -0.80
CA GLY A 58 -0.09 14.07 0.27
C GLY A 58 0.36 15.50 -0.04
N PHE A 59 0.13 16.00 -1.25
CA PHE A 59 0.49 17.36 -1.65
C PHE A 59 -0.76 18.21 -1.90
N GLY A 60 -1.70 17.68 -2.69
CA GLY A 60 -3.03 18.26 -2.84
C GLY A 60 -3.95 17.83 -1.69
N ALA A 61 -4.16 16.52 -1.55
CA ALA A 61 -4.96 15.90 -0.50
C ALA A 61 -4.10 15.61 0.74
N ALA A 62 -4.11 16.52 1.72
CA ALA A 62 -3.23 16.48 2.90
C ALA A 62 -3.97 16.52 4.25
N THR A 63 -5.30 16.65 4.25
CA THR A 63 -6.16 16.61 5.44
C THR A 63 -7.02 15.35 5.43
N PRO A 64 -7.57 14.88 6.56
CA PRO A 64 -8.43 13.69 6.57
C PRO A 64 -9.62 13.80 5.60
N GLU A 65 -10.21 14.98 5.47
CA GLU A 65 -11.34 15.24 4.58
C GLU A 65 -10.93 15.18 3.10
N THR A 66 -9.80 15.79 2.75
CA THR A 66 -9.29 15.78 1.37
C THR A 66 -8.75 14.40 0.98
N VAL A 67 -8.16 13.65 1.91
CA VAL A 67 -7.79 12.24 1.72
C VAL A 67 -9.02 11.37 1.46
N ALA A 68 -10.10 11.56 2.23
CA ALA A 68 -11.35 10.83 1.98
C ALA A 68 -11.91 11.12 0.57
N ARG A 69 -11.82 12.38 0.11
CA ARG A 69 -12.19 12.76 -1.27
C ARG A 69 -11.29 12.11 -2.32
N GLN A 70 -9.97 12.06 -2.11
CA GLN A 70 -9.05 11.33 -2.98
C GLN A 70 -9.42 9.85 -3.08
N ILE A 71 -9.71 9.20 -1.96
CA ILE A 71 -10.08 7.77 -1.92
C ILE A 71 -11.37 7.54 -2.73
N ALA A 72 -12.40 8.37 -2.52
CA ALA A 72 -13.66 8.26 -3.25
C ALA A 72 -13.48 8.42 -4.77
N LEU A 73 -12.66 9.39 -5.21
CA LEU A 73 -12.35 9.57 -6.62
C LEU A 73 -11.51 8.41 -7.18
N CYS A 74 -10.55 7.89 -6.42
CA CYS A 74 -9.80 6.71 -6.84
C CYS A 74 -10.71 5.49 -7.04
N GLN A 75 -11.66 5.25 -6.13
CA GLN A 75 -12.66 4.19 -6.28
C GLN A 75 -13.50 4.37 -7.54
N GLN A 76 -13.97 5.59 -7.80
CA GLN A 76 -14.81 5.89 -8.96
C GLN A 76 -14.11 5.60 -10.29
N HIS A 77 -12.79 5.79 -10.36
CA HIS A 77 -12.02 5.70 -11.60
C HIS A 77 -11.10 4.46 -11.67
N ASP A 78 -11.29 3.48 -10.79
CA ASP A 78 -10.42 2.29 -10.64
C ASP A 78 -8.93 2.63 -10.50
N LEU A 79 -8.63 3.75 -9.84
CA LEU A 79 -7.27 4.14 -9.49
C LEU A 79 -6.91 3.59 -8.11
N ARG A 80 -5.61 3.51 -7.85
CA ARG A 80 -5.06 3.20 -6.54
C ARG A 80 -4.47 4.45 -5.92
N ALA A 81 -4.28 4.45 -4.61
CA ALA A 81 -3.78 5.62 -3.90
C ALA A 81 -2.67 5.27 -2.91
N ILE A 82 -1.61 6.08 -2.92
CA ILE A 82 -0.82 6.34 -1.73
C ILE A 82 -1.39 7.61 -1.11
N VAL A 83 -1.82 7.58 0.15
CA VAL A 83 -2.54 8.72 0.77
C VAL A 83 -1.72 9.38 1.87
N ALA A 84 -1.99 10.65 2.17
CA ALA A 84 -1.37 11.32 3.29
C ALA A 84 -1.72 10.64 4.63
N MET A 85 -0.80 10.64 5.58
CA MET A 85 -1.17 10.34 6.98
C MET A 85 -2.07 11.42 7.58
N ALA A 86 -2.01 12.65 7.08
CA ALA A 86 -2.82 13.79 7.50
C ALA A 86 -2.81 14.03 9.04
N GLY A 87 -1.66 13.79 9.67
CA GLY A 87 -1.48 13.92 11.13
C GLY A 87 -2.20 12.85 11.98
N GLN A 88 -2.81 11.85 11.35
CA GLN A 88 -3.52 10.78 12.04
C GLN A 88 -2.57 9.69 12.53
N LYS A 89 -2.98 9.00 13.59
CA LYS A 89 -2.26 7.83 14.09
C LYS A 89 -2.47 6.63 13.15
N PRO A 90 -1.52 5.67 13.09
CA PRO A 90 -1.61 4.49 12.23
C PRO A 90 -2.95 3.72 12.30
N ASP A 91 -3.52 3.58 13.49
CA ASP A 91 -4.78 2.88 13.76
C ASP A 91 -6.04 3.66 13.34
N GLN A 92 -5.88 4.93 12.95
CA GLN A 92 -6.95 5.83 12.48
C GLN A 92 -6.91 6.04 10.97
N LEU A 93 -5.86 5.60 10.28
CA LEU A 93 -5.70 5.82 8.85
C LEU A 93 -6.74 5.03 8.02
N PRO A 94 -7.15 5.53 6.84
CA PRO A 94 -8.06 4.80 5.97
C PRO A 94 -7.51 3.44 5.51
N ASP A 95 -8.32 2.38 5.61
CA ASP A 95 -7.95 1.01 5.23
C ASP A 95 -8.81 0.46 4.08
N ASP A 96 -8.99 1.28 3.05
CA ASP A 96 -9.76 0.89 1.88
C ASP A 96 -8.93 0.02 0.90
N PRO A 97 -9.53 -0.92 0.15
CA PRO A 97 -8.83 -1.65 -0.91
C PRO A 97 -8.09 -0.79 -1.94
N VAL A 98 -8.57 0.44 -2.25
CA VAL A 98 -7.86 1.33 -3.18
C VAL A 98 -6.63 1.99 -2.56
N VAL A 99 -6.57 2.08 -1.24
CA VAL A 99 -5.41 2.60 -0.51
C VAL A 99 -4.35 1.51 -0.50
N TRP A 100 -3.22 1.75 -1.15
CA TRP A 100 -2.10 0.81 -1.19
C TRP A 100 -1.00 1.14 -0.19
N GLY A 101 -1.02 2.35 0.37
CA GLY A 101 -0.11 2.75 1.42
C GLY A 101 -0.22 4.22 1.76
N TYR A 102 0.74 4.69 2.55
CA TYR A 102 0.70 6.01 3.16
C TYR A 102 1.99 6.79 2.87
N LEU A 103 1.86 8.08 2.53
CA LEU A 103 2.99 8.99 2.51
C LEU A 103 3.36 9.34 3.95
N VAL A 104 4.41 8.67 4.45
CA VAL A 104 4.92 8.87 5.83
C VAL A 104 5.71 10.17 5.92
N ARG A 105 6.68 10.34 5.03
CA ARG A 105 7.52 11.55 4.96
C ARG A 105 8.21 11.64 3.60
N ASP A 106 8.25 12.85 3.05
CA ASP A 106 9.03 13.18 1.88
C ASP A 106 10.43 13.69 2.27
N GLU A 107 11.45 13.25 1.54
CA GLU A 107 12.87 13.62 1.67
C GLU A 107 13.38 13.82 3.12
N PRO A 108 13.25 12.83 4.02
CA PRO A 108 13.75 12.97 5.39
C PRO A 108 15.28 13.00 5.46
N GLY A 109 15.81 13.87 6.32
CA GLY A 109 17.22 13.80 6.73
C GLY A 109 17.50 12.57 7.61
N ALA A 110 18.77 12.14 7.68
CA ALA A 110 19.19 10.91 8.36
C ALA A 110 18.78 10.86 9.85
N ALA A 111 18.71 12.01 10.53
CA ALA A 111 18.30 12.09 11.93
C ALA A 111 16.85 11.63 12.17
N ALA A 112 15.99 11.65 11.16
CA ALA A 112 14.59 11.23 11.26
C ALA A 112 14.39 9.71 11.12
N PHE A 113 15.41 8.95 10.69
CA PHE A 113 15.26 7.52 10.39
C PHE A 113 14.82 6.66 11.58
N PRO A 114 15.30 6.88 12.83
CA PRO A 114 14.81 6.13 13.98
C PRO A 114 13.30 6.32 14.22
N GLU A 115 12.80 7.55 14.07
CA GLU A 115 11.37 7.85 14.21
C GLU A 115 10.57 7.23 13.06
N LEU A 116 11.04 7.35 11.82
CA LEU A 116 10.40 6.72 10.66
C LEU A 116 10.29 5.21 10.80
N ARG A 117 11.34 4.56 11.35
CA ARG A 117 11.29 3.13 11.64
C ARG A 117 10.17 2.80 12.62
N ALA A 118 10.05 3.57 13.70
CA ALA A 118 8.97 3.37 14.68
C ALA A 118 7.58 3.60 14.05
N THR A 119 7.42 4.63 13.21
CA THR A 119 6.17 4.87 12.48
C THR A 119 5.83 3.72 11.53
N VAL A 120 6.79 3.21 10.76
CA VAL A 120 6.58 2.09 9.83
C VAL A 120 6.23 0.80 10.58
N ASP A 121 6.89 0.51 11.70
CA ASP A 121 6.56 -0.66 12.53
C ASP A 121 5.12 -0.58 13.06
N ALA A 122 4.71 0.60 13.53
CA ALA A 122 3.33 0.84 13.98
C ALA A 122 2.31 0.73 12.82
N LEU A 123 2.66 1.22 11.62
CA LEU A 123 1.83 1.08 10.43
C LEU A 123 1.66 -0.39 10.03
N ARG A 124 2.72 -1.19 10.01
CA ARG A 124 2.63 -2.62 9.69
C ARG A 124 1.76 -3.37 10.68
N ALA A 125 1.80 -3.00 11.97
CA ALA A 125 0.96 -3.59 12.99
C ALA A 125 -0.52 -3.20 12.82
N ALA A 126 -0.81 -1.92 12.56
CA ALA A 126 -2.17 -1.40 12.47
C ALA A 126 -2.86 -1.61 11.11
N ARG A 127 -2.07 -1.69 10.03
CA ARG A 127 -2.52 -1.71 8.62
C ARG A 127 -1.70 -2.76 7.84
N PRO A 128 -1.91 -4.05 8.12
CA PRO A 128 -1.17 -5.11 7.45
C PRO A 128 -1.40 -5.05 5.93
N ASN A 129 -0.35 -5.31 5.15
CA ASN A 129 -0.33 -5.31 3.68
C ASN A 129 -0.49 -3.93 3.01
N LYS A 130 -0.33 -2.82 3.73
CA LYS A 130 -0.32 -1.44 3.19
C LYS A 130 1.08 -0.80 3.21
N LEU A 131 2.13 -1.56 3.53
CA LEU A 131 3.54 -1.14 3.66
C LEU A 131 4.50 -2.33 3.68
#